data_AF-A0AAV5YVS8-F1
#
_entry.id   AF-A0AAV5YVS8-F1
#
_cell.length_a   1.000
_cell.length_b   1.000
_cell.length_c   1.000
_cell.angle_alpha   90.00
_cell.angle_beta   90.00
_cell.angle_gamma   90.00
#
_symmetry.space_group_name_H-M   'P 1'
#
loop_
_entity.id
_entity.type
_entity.pdbx_description
1 polymer ?
#
loop_
_entity_poly.entity_id
_entity_poly.type
_entity_poly.pdbx_seq_one_letter_code
_entity_poly.pdbx_strand_id
1 'polypeptide(L)'
;LLAVAQIGAGPVLFGAVIWLYWRDQTLWAIVMLVWSVITVSFDNVLRPVLIKRGADLPLVLIFAGVLGGLVAFGIVGLFVGPVVLAVTYTLLVAWVARTGEPRG
;
A
#
# COMPACT_ATOMS: atom_id res chain seq x y z
N LEU A 1 -7.02 0.91 -14.35
CA LEU A 1 -6.49 -0.48 -14.29
C LEU A 1 -5.01 -0.55 -13.89
N LEU A 2 -4.13 0.32 -14.42
CA LEU A 2 -2.71 0.36 -14.02
C LEU A 2 -2.47 0.95 -12.60
N ALA A 3 -3.39 1.77 -12.08
CA ALA A 3 -3.40 2.16 -10.66
C ALA A 3 -3.73 1.00 -9.69
N VAL A 4 -4.13 -0.17 -10.21
CA VAL A 4 -4.42 -1.40 -9.45
C VAL A 4 -3.29 -2.45 -9.62
N ALA A 5 -2.35 -2.22 -10.55
CA ALA A 5 -1.18 -3.07 -10.68
C ALA A 5 -0.23 -2.75 -9.51
N GLN A 6 -0.44 -3.42 -8.40
CA GLN A 6 0.44 -3.47 -7.23
C GLN A 6 1.81 -4.12 -7.53
N ILE A 7 2.12 -4.25 -8.82
CA ILE A 7 3.35 -4.66 -9.43
C ILE A 7 4.07 -3.34 -9.76
N GLY A 8 5.12 -2.99 -9.01
CA GLY A 8 5.80 -1.69 -9.15
C GLY A 8 6.28 -1.37 -10.58
N ALA A 9 6.93 -0.22 -10.78
CA ALA A 9 7.33 0.23 -12.12
C ALA A 9 8.25 -0.75 -12.90
N GLY A 10 8.78 -1.77 -12.23
CA GLY A 10 9.73 -2.76 -12.76
C GLY A 10 9.32 -3.43 -14.07
N PRO A 11 8.18 -4.14 -14.19
CA PRO A 11 7.89 -4.89 -15.42
C PRO A 11 7.67 -4.02 -16.65
N VAL A 12 7.16 -2.79 -16.46
CA VAL A 12 7.02 -1.82 -17.56
C VAL A 12 8.41 -1.33 -18.01
N LEU A 13 9.27 -0.99 -17.05
CA LEU A 13 10.62 -0.49 -17.32
C LEU A 13 11.53 -1.56 -17.95
N PHE A 14 11.50 -2.80 -17.45
CA PHE A 14 12.22 -3.93 -18.06
C PHE A 14 11.71 -4.25 -19.46
N GLY A 15 10.39 -4.14 -19.71
CA GLY A 15 9.83 -4.27 -21.06
C GLY A 15 10.38 -3.21 -22.02
N ALA A 16 10.53 -1.98 -21.56
CA ALA A 16 11.12 -0.89 -22.35
C ALA A 16 12.61 -1.14 -22.70
N VAL A 17 13.39 -1.68 -21.75
CA VAL A 17 14.80 -2.06 -21.99
C VAL A 17 14.90 -3.15 -23.07
N ILE A 18 14.07 -4.19 -22.99
CA ILE A 18 14.03 -5.28 -23.98
C ILE A 18 13.65 -4.74 -25.36
N TRP A 19 12.65 -3.86 -25.42
CA TRP A 19 12.21 -3.24 -26.68
C TRP A 19 13.31 -2.40 -27.32
N LEU A 20 14.07 -1.63 -26.53
CA LEU A 20 15.16 -0.81 -27.03
C LEU A 20 16.34 -1.66 -27.53
N TYR A 21 16.56 -2.81 -26.90
CA TYR A 21 17.53 -3.80 -27.36
C TYR A 21 17.14 -4.41 -28.71
N TRP A 22 15.85 -4.65 -28.96
CA TRP A 22 15.32 -5.08 -30.26
C TRP A 22 15.38 -4.02 -31.37
N ARG A 23 15.60 -2.74 -31.01
CA ARG A 23 15.74 -1.64 -31.97
C ARG A 23 17.20 -1.30 -32.29
N ASP A 24 18.14 -2.16 -31.90
CA ASP A 24 19.59 -1.98 -32.03
C ASP A 24 20.13 -0.69 -31.37
N GLN A 25 19.38 -0.12 -30.43
CA GLN A 25 19.76 1.10 -29.71
C GLN A 25 20.47 0.76 -28.39
N THR A 26 21.63 0.12 -28.48
CA THR A 26 22.38 -0.41 -27.33
C THR A 26 22.71 0.65 -26.27
N LEU A 27 23.13 1.85 -26.69
CA LEU A 27 23.46 2.94 -25.76
C LEU A 27 22.24 3.34 -24.91
N TRP A 28 21.11 3.57 -25.57
CA TRP A 28 19.87 3.93 -24.90
C TRP A 28 19.34 2.77 -24.03
N ALA A 29 19.55 1.52 -24.45
CA ALA A 29 19.12 0.35 -23.69
C ALA A 29 19.87 0.24 -22.35
N ILE A 30 21.19 0.50 -22.36
CA ILE A 30 22.02 0.53 -21.14
C ILE A 30 21.59 1.67 -20.22
N VAL A 31 21.36 2.87 -20.75
CA VAL A 31 20.87 4.02 -19.96
C VAL A 31 19.52 3.69 -19.31
N MET A 32 18.59 3.11 -20.07
CA MET A 32 17.29 2.69 -19.55
C MET A 32 17.41 1.58 -18.51
N LEU A 33 18.34 0.65 -18.66
CA LEU A 33 18.57 -0.43 -17.69
C LEU A 33 19.06 0.14 -16.36
N VAL A 34 20.05 1.03 -16.38
CA VAL A 34 20.55 1.71 -15.16
C VAL A 34 19.44 2.52 -14.49
N TRP A 35 18.67 3.28 -15.27
CA TRP A 35 17.53 4.05 -14.76
C TRP A 35 16.46 3.15 -14.13
N SER A 36 16.19 2.00 -14.75
CA SER A 36 15.21 1.01 -14.26
C SER A 36 15.62 0.44 -12.91
N VAL A 37 16.89 0.10 -12.72
CA VAL A 37 17.42 -0.42 -11.44
C VAL A 37 17.26 0.62 -10.33
N ILE A 38 17.57 1.89 -10.59
CA ILE A 38 17.42 2.98 -9.62
C ILE A 38 15.95 3.15 -9.24
N THR A 39 15.07 3.28 -10.23
CA THR A 39 13.63 3.54 -9.99
C THR A 39 12.96 2.40 -9.23
N VAL A 40 13.24 1.15 -9.61
CA VAL A 40 12.72 -0.05 -8.91
C VAL A 40 13.23 -0.10 -7.47
N SER A 41 14.50 0.25 -7.24
CA SER A 41 15.07 0.30 -5.88
C SER A 41 14.39 1.37 -5.03
N PHE A 42 14.12 2.55 -5.60
CA PHE A 42 13.36 3.59 -4.91
C PHE A 42 11.94 3.13 -4.57
N ASP A 43 11.21 2.54 -5.52
CA ASP A 43 9.85 2.03 -5.28
C ASP A 43 9.84 0.95 -4.16
N ASN A 44 10.87 0.11 -4.13
CA ASN A 44 11.03 -0.95 -3.13
C ASN A 44 11.44 -0.43 -1.74
N VAL A 45 11.94 0.81 -1.62
CA VAL A 45 12.33 1.44 -0.35
C VAL A 45 11.28 2.45 0.13
N LEU A 46 10.71 3.25 -0.76
CA LEU A 46 9.66 4.22 -0.44
C LEU A 46 8.42 3.51 0.08
N ARG A 47 8.04 2.37 -0.53
CA ARG A 47 6.88 1.59 -0.11
C ARG A 47 6.98 1.13 1.35
N PRO A 48 8.04 0.45 1.83
CA PRO A 48 8.15 0.07 3.24
C PRO A 48 8.36 1.27 4.17
N VAL A 49 8.98 2.37 3.74
CA VAL A 49 9.15 3.57 4.58
C VAL A 49 7.82 4.31 4.79
N LEU A 50 6.99 4.43 3.76
CA LEU A 50 5.66 5.03 3.83
C LEU A 50 4.68 4.11 4.58
N ILE A 51 4.76 2.80 4.37
CA ILE A 51 3.92 1.81 5.08
C ILE A 51 4.32 1.69 6.56
N LYS A 52 5.62 1.72 6.91
CA LYS A 52 6.08 1.66 8.31
C LYS A 52 5.67 2.88 9.15
N ARG A 53 5.25 3.98 8.53
CA ARG A 53 4.81 5.20 9.24
C ARG A 53 3.30 5.34 9.36
N GLY A 54 2.52 4.62 8.55
CA GLY A 54 1.08 4.69 8.55
C GLY A 54 0.49 3.43 9.16
N ALA A 55 0.41 3.40 10.49
CA ALA A 55 -0.48 2.58 11.30
C ALA A 55 -0.72 1.13 10.82
N ASP A 56 -0.34 0.17 11.66
CA ASP A 56 -1.00 -1.13 11.73
C ASP A 56 -2.49 -0.96 12.06
N LEU A 57 -3.30 -0.41 11.16
CA LEU A 57 -4.69 -0.84 11.02
C LEU A 57 -4.59 -2.06 10.11
N PRO A 58 -4.55 -3.27 10.69
CA PRO A 58 -4.30 -4.45 9.90
C PRO A 58 -5.39 -4.51 8.83
N LEU A 59 -4.99 -4.76 7.59
CA LEU A 59 -5.87 -5.02 6.45
C LEU A 59 -7.06 -5.94 6.84
N VAL A 60 -6.81 -6.87 7.76
CA VAL A 60 -7.79 -7.76 8.40
C VAL A 60 -8.93 -7.01 9.07
N LEU A 61 -8.64 -5.91 9.77
CA LEU A 61 -9.61 -5.06 10.46
C LEU A 61 -10.51 -4.32 9.46
N ILE A 62 -9.94 -3.87 8.34
CA ILE A 62 -10.71 -3.27 7.23
C ILE A 62 -11.59 -4.34 6.58
N PHE A 63 -11.06 -5.52 6.26
CA PHE A 63 -11.85 -6.62 5.72
C PHE A 63 -12.95 -7.07 6.68
N ALA A 64 -12.68 -7.14 7.99
CA ALA A 64 -13.67 -7.45 9.01
C ALA A 64 -14.76 -6.37 9.08
N GLY A 65 -14.39 -5.09 8.95
CA GLY A 65 -15.34 -3.98 8.89
C GLY A 65 -16.22 -4.02 7.65
N VAL A 66 -15.64 -4.29 6.48
CA VAL A 66 -16.37 -4.43 5.21
C VAL A 66 -17.33 -5.63 5.26
N LEU A 67 -16.83 -6.81 5.64
CA LEU A 67 -17.63 -8.04 5.69
C LEU A 67 -18.72 -7.97 6.78
N GLY A 68 -18.37 -7.48 7.97
CA GLY A 68 -19.32 -7.28 9.06
C GLY A 68 -20.39 -6.24 8.72
N GLY A 69 -19.99 -5.14 8.08
CA GLY A 69 -20.92 -4.13 7.58
C GLY A 69 -21.85 -4.68 6.50
N LEU A 70 -21.32 -5.44 5.55
CA LEU A 70 -22.10 -6.08 4.49
C LEU A 70 -23.18 -7.02 5.06
N VAL A 71 -22.83 -7.83 6.06
CA VAL A 71 -23.77 -8.75 6.71
C VAL A 71 -24.83 -8.00 7.54
N ALA A 72 -24.45 -6.92 8.24
CA ALA A 72 -25.35 -6.18 9.12
C ALA A 72 -26.30 -5.21 8.38
N PHE A 73 -25.81 -4.53 7.34
CA PHE A 73 -26.51 -3.42 6.68
C PHE A 73 -26.54 -3.53 5.14
N GLY A 74 -26.12 -4.66 4.56
CA GLY A 74 -26.07 -4.86 3.12
C GLY A 74 -25.04 -3.95 2.43
N ILE A 75 -25.32 -3.51 1.20
CA ILE A 75 -24.39 -2.69 0.38
C ILE A 75 -23.98 -1.39 1.10
N VAL A 76 -24.89 -0.77 1.85
CA VAL A 76 -24.59 0.45 2.62
C VAL A 76 -23.51 0.18 3.68
N GLY A 77 -23.52 -1.00 4.26
CA GLY A 77 -22.54 -1.44 5.24
C GLY A 77 -21.11 -1.58 4.68
N LEU A 78 -20.93 -1.67 3.36
CA LEU A 78 -19.61 -1.67 2.73
C LEU A 78 -18.86 -0.35 2.97
N PHE A 79 -19.60 0.76 3.10
CA PHE A 79 -19.05 2.08 3.39
C PHE A 79 -19.06 2.38 4.90
N VAL A 80 -20.15 2.02 5.58
CA VAL A 80 -20.33 2.34 7.02
C VAL A 80 -19.46 1.45 7.91
N GLY A 81 -19.30 0.18 7.56
CA GLY A 81 -18.58 -0.82 8.37
C GLY A 81 -17.13 -0.44 8.66
N PRO A 82 -16.29 -0.15 7.64
CA PRO A 82 -14.90 0.26 7.85
C PRO A 82 -14.78 1.55 8.68
N VAL A 83 -15.68 2.51 8.48
CA VAL A 83 -15.68 3.80 9.17
C VAL A 83 -15.93 3.62 10.67
N VAL A 84 -16.99 2.91 11.03
CA VAL A 84 -17.34 2.65 12.45
C VAL A 84 -16.23 1.88 13.14
N LEU A 85 -15.64 0.91 12.46
CA LEU A 85 -14.64 0.04 13.02
C LEU A 85 -13.29 0.75 13.21
N ALA A 86 -12.91 1.63 12.27
CA ALA A 86 -11.75 2.52 12.42
C ALA A 86 -11.90 3.47 13.62
N VAL A 87 -13.06 4.11 13.77
CA VAL A 87 -13.34 5.02 14.91
C VAL A 87 -13.27 4.24 16.23
N THR A 88 -13.93 3.08 16.30
CA THR A 88 -13.93 2.23 17.50
C THR A 88 -12.52 1.78 17.88
N TYR A 89 -11.72 1.34 16.91
CA TYR A 89 -10.33 0.97 17.13
C TYR A 89 -9.50 2.14 17.67
N THR A 90 -9.66 3.32 17.07
CA THR A 90 -8.92 4.52 17.49
C THR A 90 -9.27 4.92 18.92
N LEU A 91 -10.55 4.85 19.29
CA LEU A 91 -11.03 5.12 20.65
C LEU A 91 -10.53 4.08 21.65
N LEU A 92 -10.53 2.79 21.27
CA LEU A 92 -10.04 1.71 22.11
C LEU A 92 -8.55 1.88 22.40
N VAL A 93 -7.74 2.17 21.37
CA VAL A 93 -6.31 2.44 21.51
C VAL A 93 -6.07 3.67 22.39
N ALA A 94 -6.83 4.74 22.19
CA ALA A 94 -6.72 5.93 23.03
C ALA A 94 -7.09 5.66 24.50
N TRP A 95 -8.09 4.80 24.75
CA TRP A 95 -8.47 4.40 26.10
C TRP A 95 -7.40 3.55 26.78
N VAL A 96 -6.87 2.53 26.08
CA VAL A 96 -5.78 1.69 26.60
C VAL A 96 -4.51 2.51 26.86
N ALA A 97 -4.17 3.45 25.97
CA ALA A 97 -3.01 4.32 26.16
C ALA A 97 -3.12 5.19 27.43
N ARG A 98 -4.32 5.65 27.78
CA ARG A 98 -4.57 6.40 29.03
C ARG A 98 -4.42 5.56 30.30
N THR A 99 -4.49 4.23 30.21
CA THR A 99 -4.32 3.35 31.38
C THR A 99 -2.86 3.02 31.71
N GLY A 100 -1.89 3.44 30.87
CA GLY A 100 -0.46 3.13 31.03
C GLY A 100 0.42 4.25 31.60
N GLU A 101 -0.15 5.39 32.00
CA GLU A 101 0.62 6.48 32.61
C GLU A 101 0.87 6.14 34.10
N PRO A 102 2.13 5.93 34.54
CA PRO A 102 2.43 5.88 35.95
C PRO A 102 2.17 7.29 36.49
N ARG A 103 1.01 7.46 37.13
CA ARG A 103 0.83 8.57 38.06
C ARG A 103 1.96 8.46 39.07
N GLY A 104 2.75 9.53 39.21
CA GLY A 104 3.69 9.67 40.31
C GLY A 104 3.03 9.37 41.65
#